data_AF-A0A1W1HPC7-F1
#
_entry.id   AF-A0A1W1HPC7-F1
#
_cell.length_a   1.000
_cell.length_b   1.000
_cell.length_c   1.000
_cell.angle_alpha   90.00
_cell.angle_beta   90.00
_cell.angle_gamma   90.00
#
_symmetry.space_group_name_H-M   'P 1'
#
loop_
_entity.id
_entity.type
_entity.pdbx_description
1 polymer ?
#
loop_
_entity_poly.entity_id
_entity_poly.type
_entity_poly.pdbx_seq_one_letter_code
_entity_poly.pdbx_strand_id
1 'polypeptide(L)'
;MDEQEEQVRRAIGTLLQSDPLIKLLQEVRLGRMKATDPGLRAVTESWIGVYAQVLKSQPVPAASLPRLDPAPRLQVLVDMGVLSWDHPGTKDLRDLFQRVSVPAA
;
A
#
# COMPACT_ATOMS: atom_id res chain seq x y z
N MET A 1 -7.81 3.49 25.92
CA MET A 1 -7.57 3.25 24.49
C MET A 1 -6.64 2.07 24.43
N ASP A 2 -6.98 1.03 23.69
CA ASP A 2 -6.11 -0.14 23.58
C ASP A 2 -4.85 0.25 22.79
N GLU A 3 -3.66 0.02 23.34
CA GLU A 3 -2.38 0.36 22.70
C GLU A 3 -2.26 -0.23 21.28
N GLN A 4 -2.90 -1.38 21.06
CA GLN A 4 -3.00 -2.06 19.78
C GLN A 4 -3.82 -1.27 18.76
N GLU A 5 -4.91 -0.63 19.20
CA GLU A 5 -5.72 0.22 18.34
C GLU A 5 -4.94 1.50 17.95
N GLU A 6 -4.17 2.06 18.87
CA GLU A 6 -3.28 3.19 18.60
C GLU A 6 -2.15 2.83 17.63
N GLN A 7 -1.59 1.62 17.72
CA GLN A 7 -0.63 1.11 16.74
C GLN A 7 -1.26 1.03 15.34
N VAL A 8 -2.44 0.42 15.21
CA VAL A 8 -3.16 0.33 13.93
C VAL A 8 -3.48 1.71 13.37
N ARG A 9 -3.94 2.65 14.21
CA ARG A 9 -4.19 4.03 13.78
C ARG A 9 -2.92 4.73 13.29
N ARG A 10 -1.79 4.53 13.97
CA ARG A 10 -0.49 5.07 13.54
C ARG A 10 -0.06 4.46 12.20
N ALA A 11 -0.15 3.14 12.04
CA ALA A 11 0.13 2.45 10.79
C ALA A 11 -0.70 3.03 9.63
N ILE A 12 -2.02 3.12 9.80
CA ILE A 12 -2.93 3.71 8.80
C ILE A 12 -2.53 5.16 8.49
N GLY A 13 -2.22 5.96 9.50
CA GLY A 13 -1.75 7.34 9.33
C GLY A 13 -0.50 7.45 8.46
N THR A 14 0.52 6.62 8.73
CA THR A 14 1.75 6.57 7.92
C THR A 14 1.49 6.17 6.47
N LEU A 15 0.62 5.18 6.23
CA LEU A 15 0.26 4.74 4.90
C LEU A 15 -0.49 5.82 4.12
N LEU A 16 -1.43 6.52 4.75
CA LEU A 16 -2.21 7.58 4.12
C LEU A 16 -1.36 8.82 3.80
N GLN A 17 -0.38 9.15 4.64
CA GLN A 17 0.51 10.29 4.41
C GLN A 17 1.37 10.11 3.14
N SER A 18 1.67 8.88 2.77
CA SER A 18 2.49 8.53 1.60
C SER A 18 1.66 8.06 0.39
N ASP A 19 0.32 8.05 0.49
CA ASP A 19 -0.56 7.45 -0.51
C ASP A 19 -0.58 8.27 -1.83
N PRO A 20 -0.15 7.68 -2.98
CA PRO A 20 -0.15 8.36 -4.27
C PRO A 20 -1.56 8.66 -4.81
N LEU A 21 -2.61 8.00 -4.27
CA LEU A 21 -4.01 8.15 -4.71
C LEU A 21 -4.57 9.55 -4.53
N ILE A 22 -4.10 10.28 -3.52
CA ILE A 22 -4.71 11.55 -3.14
C ILE A 22 -4.35 12.66 -4.14
N LYS A 23 -3.14 12.64 -4.72
CA LYS A 23 -2.66 13.75 -5.56
C LYS A 23 -2.32 13.33 -6.99
N LEU A 24 -1.35 12.44 -7.15
CA LEU A 24 -0.80 12.15 -8.48
C LEU A 24 -1.76 11.34 -9.34
N LEU A 25 -2.52 10.45 -8.73
CA LEU A 25 -3.50 9.63 -9.46
C LEU A 25 -4.73 10.42 -9.87
N GLN A 26 -5.04 11.52 -9.18
CA GLN A 26 -6.04 12.47 -9.67
C GLN A 26 -5.56 13.18 -10.94
N GLU A 27 -4.31 13.59 -11.01
CA GLU A 27 -3.74 14.20 -12.22
C GLU A 27 -3.71 13.22 -13.41
N VAL A 28 -3.50 11.93 -13.17
CA VAL A 28 -3.64 10.88 -14.20
C VAL A 28 -5.08 10.78 -14.71
N ARG A 29 -6.07 10.74 -13.80
CA ARG A 29 -7.50 10.69 -14.17
C ARG A 29 -7.95 11.91 -14.95
N LEU A 30 -7.38 13.09 -14.66
CA LEU A 30 -7.65 14.33 -15.37
C LEU A 30 -6.88 14.45 -16.70
N GLY A 31 -6.04 13.47 -17.05
CA GLY A 31 -5.23 13.47 -18.27
C GLY A 31 -4.05 14.43 -18.26
N ARG A 32 -3.72 15.01 -17.09
CA ARG A 32 -2.61 15.97 -16.90
C ARG A 32 -1.27 15.28 -16.67
N MET A 33 -1.30 14.02 -16.25
CA MET A 33 -0.15 13.16 -16.07
C MET A 33 -0.37 11.83 -16.78
N LYS A 34 0.67 11.27 -17.39
CA LYS A 34 0.58 9.92 -17.97
C LYS A 34 0.70 8.87 -16.87
N ALA A 35 -0.07 7.80 -16.95
CA ALA A 35 0.05 6.67 -16.02
C ALA A 35 1.45 6.02 -16.07
N THR A 36 2.12 6.10 -17.22
CA THR A 36 3.47 5.60 -17.44
C THR A 36 4.57 6.61 -17.10
N ASP A 37 4.23 7.73 -16.46
CA ASP A 37 5.20 8.74 -16.09
C ASP A 37 6.25 8.17 -15.11
N PRO A 38 7.56 8.35 -15.38
CA PRO A 38 8.61 7.80 -14.51
C PRO A 38 8.56 8.33 -13.08
N GLY A 39 8.16 9.59 -12.88
CA GLY A 39 8.01 10.18 -11.55
C GLY A 39 6.87 9.56 -10.77
N LEU A 40 5.73 9.32 -11.44
CA LEU A 40 4.60 8.60 -10.82
C LEU A 40 4.99 7.17 -10.44
N ARG A 41 5.74 6.48 -11.31
CA ARG A 41 6.25 5.14 -11.04
C ARG A 41 7.13 5.12 -9.79
N ALA A 42 8.09 6.03 -9.71
CA ALA A 42 9.00 6.14 -8.57
C ALA A 42 8.27 6.42 -7.25
N VAL A 43 7.28 7.32 -7.25
CA VAL A 43 6.46 7.58 -6.06
C VAL A 43 5.65 6.36 -5.66
N THR A 44 5.07 5.66 -6.62
CA THR A 44 4.27 4.44 -6.34
C THR A 44 5.15 3.31 -5.78
N GLU A 45 6.34 3.10 -6.34
CA GLU A 45 7.30 2.11 -5.84
C GLU A 45 7.82 2.49 -4.43
N SER A 46 8.03 3.77 -4.17
CA SER A 46 8.36 4.28 -2.83
C SER A 46 7.25 3.99 -1.82
N TRP A 47 5.99 4.23 -2.21
CA TRP A 47 4.83 3.92 -1.38
C TRP A 47 4.71 2.43 -1.07
N ILE A 48 4.96 1.54 -2.04
CA ILE A 48 5.03 0.09 -1.81
C ILE A 48 6.09 -0.25 -0.76
N GLY A 49 7.27 0.38 -0.84
CA GLY A 49 8.34 0.22 0.14
C GLY A 49 7.94 0.64 1.55
N VAL A 50 7.29 1.80 1.69
CA VAL A 50 6.72 2.27 2.98
C VAL A 50 5.69 1.27 3.52
N TYR A 51 4.81 0.76 2.64
CA TYR A 51 3.79 -0.21 3.02
C TYR A 51 4.40 -1.50 3.57
N ALA A 52 5.39 -2.03 2.86
CA ALA A 52 6.11 -3.22 3.29
C ALA A 52 6.83 -2.99 4.63
N GLN A 53 7.39 -1.81 4.84
CA GLN A 53 8.03 -1.47 6.11
C GLN A 53 7.00 -1.43 7.25
N VAL A 54 5.83 -0.83 7.04
CA VAL A 54 4.75 -0.80 8.05
C VAL A 54 4.32 -2.21 8.45
N LEU A 55 4.12 -3.11 7.47
CA LEU A 55 3.75 -4.50 7.72
C LEU A 55 4.84 -5.30 8.47
N LYS A 56 6.13 -4.99 8.25
CA LYS A 56 7.25 -5.67 8.89
C LYS A 56 7.56 -5.15 10.30
N SER A 57 7.37 -3.86 10.51
CA SER A 57 7.87 -3.17 11.71
C SER A 57 6.87 -3.08 12.86
N GLN A 58 5.59 -3.36 12.61
CA GLN A 58 4.56 -3.28 13.64
C GLN A 58 3.90 -4.65 13.85
N PRO A 59 3.84 -5.16 15.09
CA PRO A 59 3.01 -6.33 15.41
C PRO A 59 1.55 -5.90 15.35
N VAL A 60 0.95 -6.01 14.16
CA VAL A 60 -0.47 -5.72 13.98
C VAL A 60 -1.26 -6.95 14.41
N PRO A 61 -2.24 -6.81 15.33
CA PRO A 61 -3.09 -7.93 15.71
C PRO A 61 -3.75 -8.55 14.48
N ALA A 62 -3.84 -9.87 14.42
CA ALA A 62 -4.46 -10.58 13.29
C ALA A 62 -5.87 -10.05 12.96
N ALA A 63 -6.64 -9.69 14.00
CA ALA A 63 -7.99 -9.11 13.84
C ALA A 63 -8.01 -7.73 13.16
N SER A 64 -6.91 -6.97 13.26
CA SER A 64 -6.78 -5.63 12.68
C SER A 64 -6.07 -5.62 11.33
N LEU A 65 -5.40 -6.71 10.98
CA LEU A 65 -4.62 -6.84 9.77
C LEU A 65 -5.43 -6.65 8.47
N PRO A 66 -6.70 -7.09 8.34
CA PRO A 66 -7.52 -6.81 7.16
C PRO A 66 -7.68 -5.31 6.86
N ARG A 67 -7.56 -4.43 7.86
CA ARG A 67 -7.62 -2.96 7.68
C ARG A 67 -6.38 -2.41 6.97
N LEU A 68 -5.31 -3.20 6.93
CA LEU A 68 -4.05 -2.90 6.26
C LEU A 68 -3.90 -3.72 4.98
N ASP A 69 -4.97 -4.33 4.45
CA ASP A 69 -4.92 -5.03 3.17
C ASP A 69 -4.48 -4.06 2.05
N PRO A 70 -3.33 -4.30 1.38
CA PRO A 70 -2.87 -3.46 0.29
C PRO A 70 -3.68 -3.66 -1.00
N ALA A 71 -4.41 -4.78 -1.15
CA ALA A 71 -5.02 -5.18 -2.41
C ALA A 71 -5.99 -4.15 -3.00
N PRO A 72 -6.89 -3.49 -2.23
CA PRO A 72 -7.79 -2.48 -2.80
C PRO A 72 -7.04 -1.29 -3.42
N ARG A 73 -5.92 -0.87 -2.81
CA ARG A 73 -5.12 0.24 -3.31
C ARG A 73 -4.27 -0.16 -4.51
N LEU A 74 -3.69 -1.37 -4.47
CA LEU A 74 -2.96 -1.94 -5.60
C LEU A 74 -3.88 -2.13 -6.81
N GLN A 75 -5.13 -2.57 -6.63
CA GLN A 75 -6.10 -2.71 -7.72
C GLN A 75 -6.33 -1.39 -8.43
N VAL A 76 -6.51 -0.29 -7.68
CA VAL A 76 -6.71 1.04 -8.28
C VAL A 76 -5.49 1.47 -9.09
N LEU A 77 -4.27 1.24 -8.59
CA LEU A 77 -3.02 1.51 -9.31
C LEU A 77 -2.91 0.70 -10.61
N VAL A 78 -3.36 -0.56 -10.59
CA VAL A 78 -3.38 -1.44 -11.76
C VAL A 78 -4.43 -0.99 -12.77
N ASP A 79 -5.65 -0.68 -12.32
CA ASP A 79 -6.75 -0.23 -13.19
C ASP A 79 -6.41 1.06 -13.94
N MET A 80 -5.63 1.94 -13.32
CA MET A 80 -5.14 3.17 -13.95
C MET A 80 -3.91 2.96 -14.85
N GLY A 81 -3.39 1.73 -14.94
CA GLY A 81 -2.21 1.39 -15.75
C GLY A 81 -0.89 1.92 -15.20
N VAL A 82 -0.86 2.32 -13.93
CA VAL A 82 0.35 2.84 -13.26
C VAL A 82 1.25 1.68 -12.83
N LEU A 83 0.63 0.60 -12.38
CA LEU A 83 1.29 -0.67 -12.09
C LEU A 83 0.61 -1.81 -12.87
N SER A 84 1.19 -3.00 -12.74
CA SER A 84 0.59 -4.26 -13.17
C SER A 84 0.64 -5.24 -12.01
N TRP A 85 -0.29 -6.19 -11.96
CA TRP A 85 -0.20 -7.33 -11.06
C TRP A 85 1.06 -8.17 -11.27
N ASP A 86 1.72 -8.05 -12.42
CA ASP A 86 2.99 -8.69 -12.71
C ASP A 86 4.22 -7.94 -12.19
N HIS A 87 4.06 -6.70 -11.74
CA HIS A 87 5.16 -5.90 -11.19
C HIS A 87 5.71 -6.56 -9.90
N PRO A 88 7.04 -6.66 -9.74
CA PRO A 88 7.65 -7.30 -8.58
C PRO A 88 7.19 -6.72 -7.25
N GLY A 89 7.12 -5.39 -7.12
CA GLY A 89 6.69 -4.74 -5.89
C GLY A 89 5.23 -5.03 -5.52
N THR A 90 4.36 -5.17 -6.53
CA THR A 90 2.96 -5.58 -6.31
C THR A 90 2.85 -7.01 -5.82
N LYS A 91 3.61 -7.95 -6.42
CA LYS A 91 3.66 -9.35 -6.00
C LYS A 91 4.24 -9.49 -4.58
N ASP A 92 5.41 -8.89 -4.35
CA ASP A 92 6.12 -8.96 -3.07
C ASP A 92 5.29 -8.40 -1.91
N LEU A 93 4.56 -7.30 -2.13
CA LEU A 93 3.72 -6.71 -1.09
C LEU A 93 2.51 -7.59 -0.74
N ARG A 94 1.89 -8.24 -1.74
CA ARG A 94 0.81 -9.20 -1.51
C ARG A 94 1.28 -10.43 -0.76
N ASP A 95 2.41 -10.99 -1.19
CA ASP A 95 3.02 -12.15 -0.54
C ASP A 95 3.41 -11.83 0.91
N LEU A 96 3.98 -10.64 1.14
CA LEU A 96 4.28 -10.16 2.48
C LEU A 96 3.01 -10.09 3.34
N PHE A 97 1.94 -9.47 2.83
CA PHE A 97 0.68 -9.37 3.55
C PHE A 97 0.10 -10.75 3.90
N GLN A 98 0.12 -11.70 2.95
CA GLN A 98 -0.31 -13.07 3.20
C GLN A 98 0.52 -13.75 4.29
N ARG A 99 1.85 -13.61 4.23
CA ARG A 99 2.76 -14.19 5.25
C ARG A 99 2.49 -13.66 6.65
N VAL A 100 2.25 -12.35 6.79
CA VAL A 100 1.93 -11.77 8.11
C VAL A 100 0.48 -12.04 8.55
N SER A 101 -0.38 -12.49 7.63
CA SER A 101 -1.78 -12.88 7.92
C SER A 101 -1.93 -14.29 8.44
N VAL A 102 -0.96 -15.17 8.20
CA VAL A 102 -0.99 -16.53 8.72
C VAL A 102 -0.53 -16.51 10.18
N PRO A 103 -1.39 -16.87 11.15
CA PRO A 103 -0.94 -17.01 12.53
C PRO A 103 0.13 -18.09 12.60
N ALA A 104 1.24 -17.81 13.31
CA ALA A 104 2.22 -18.85 13.61
C ALA A 104 1.51 -19.99 14.36
N ALA A 105 1.59 -21.20 13.82
CA ALA A 105 0.96 -22.41 14.35
C ALA A 105 1.52 -22.80 15.72
#